data_AF-A0A928N026-F1
#
_entry.id   AF-A0A928N026-F1
#
_cell.length_a   1.000
_cell.length_b   1.000
_cell.length_c   1.000
_cell.angle_alpha   90.00
_cell.angle_beta   90.00
_cell.angle_gamma   90.00
#
_symmetry.space_group_name_H-M   'P 1'
#
loop_
_entity.id
_entity.type
_entity.pdbx_description
1 polymer ?
#
loop_
_entity_poly.entity_id
_entity_poly.type
_entity_poly.pdbx_seq_one_letter_code
_entity_poly.pdbx_strand_id
1 'polypeptide(L)' 'MNIKTELIKSYIAEVICSQLTDFEIDENKVADSKATLILDAVREILRQDELTDFEMIEEIVSLFGRCNIDCGACHDFG' A
#
# COMPACT_ATOMS: atom_id res chain seq x y z
N MET A 1 9.83 -16.61 3.51
CA MET A 1 8.74 -16.19 4.40
C MET A 1 9.10 -16.58 5.84
N ASN A 2 9.17 -15.64 6.79
CA ASN A 2 9.66 -15.91 8.14
C ASN A 2 8.49 -16.18 9.09
N ILE A 3 8.21 -17.46 9.36
CA ILE A 3 7.07 -17.93 10.17
C ILE A 3 7.01 -17.26 11.55
N LYS A 4 8.16 -16.97 12.16
CA LYS A 4 8.23 -16.29 13.46
C LYS A 4 7.67 -14.87 13.39
N THR A 5 7.95 -14.15 12.30
CA THR A 5 7.47 -12.78 12.09
C THR A 5 5.94 -12.75 11.91
N GLU A 6 5.38 -13.71 11.17
CA GLU A 6 3.93 -13.80 10.94
C GLU A 6 3.17 -14.14 12.23
N LEU A 7 3.71 -15.05 13.06
CA LEU A 7 3.13 -15.35 14.37
C LEU A 7 3.10 -14.13 15.29
N ILE A 8 4.18 -13.33 15.29
CA ILE A 8 4.24 -12.09 16.07
C ILE A 8 3.21 -11.06 15.57
N LYS A 9 3.11 -10.86 14.25
CA LYS A 9 2.10 -9.95 13.66
C LYS A 9 0.68 -10.36 14.06
N SER A 10 0.37 -11.65 13.97
CA SER A 10 -0.95 -12.17 14.31
C SER A 10 -1.28 -11.95 15.79
N TYR A 11 -0.35 -12.24 16.69
CA TYR A 11 -0.54 -12.03 18.13
C TYR A 11 -0.73 -10.55 18.47
N ILE A 12 0.05 -9.66 17.87
CA ILE A 12 -0.09 -8.21 18.05
C ILE A 12 -1.46 -7.73 17.56
N ALA A 13 -1.90 -8.18 16.39
CA ALA A 13 -3.22 -7.82 15.87
C ALA A 13 -4.35 -8.28 16.81
N GLU A 14 -4.26 -9.50 17.33
CA GLU A 14 -5.26 -10.06 18.26
C GLU A 14 -5.31 -9.30 19.59
N VAL A 15 -4.16 -8.93 20.15
CA VAL A 15 -4.08 -8.11 21.37
C VAL A 15 -4.63 -6.71 21.14
N ILE A 16 -4.33 -6.08 19.99
CA ILE A 16 -4.84 -4.76 19.65
C ILE A 16 -6.37 -4.81 19.47
N CYS A 17 -6.88 -5.78 18.70
CA CYS A 17 -8.31 -5.94 18.48
C CYS A 17 -9.09 -6.23 19.78
N SER A 18 -8.54 -7.02 20.70
CA SER A 18 -9.20 -7.30 21.98
C SER A 18 -9.23 -6.10 22.93
N GLN A 19 -8.23 -5.22 22.88
CA GLN A 19 -8.18 -3.99 23.70
C GLN A 19 -8.97 -2.82 23.10
N LEU A 20 -9.23 -2.81 21.79
CA LEU A 20 -10.00 -1.77 21.10
C LEU A 20 -11.53 -1.97 21.21
N THR A 21 -12.02 -2.55 22.30
CA THR A 21 -13.41 -3.01 22.45
C THR A 21 -14.48 -1.91 22.30
N ASP A 22 -14.09 -0.64 22.34
CA ASP A 22 -14.94 0.56 22.13
C ASP A 22 -14.50 1.46 20.96
N PHE A 23 -13.52 1.04 20.15
CA PHE A 23 -13.06 1.81 18.99
C PHE A 23 -13.73 1.29 17.72
N GLU A 24 -14.75 2.01 17.26
CA GLU A 24 -15.32 1.79 15.94
C GLU A 24 -14.28 2.22 14.89
N ILE A 25 -13.61 1.24 14.27
CA ILE A 25 -12.71 1.51 13.15
C ILE A 25 -13.58 1.80 11.94
N ASP A 26 -13.63 3.06 11.54
CA ASP A 26 -14.21 3.44 10.25
C ASP A 26 -13.26 2.99 9.13
N GLU A 27 -13.52 1.80 8.60
CA GLU A 27 -12.78 1.19 7.51
C GLU A 27 -12.68 2.10 6.29
N ASN A 28 -13.73 2.89 6.02
CA ASN A 28 -13.72 3.85 4.91
C ASN A 28 -12.71 4.95 5.18
N LYS A 29 -12.68 5.50 6.39
CA LYS A 29 -11.71 6.55 6.75
C LYS A 29 -10.26 6.05 6.68
N VAL A 30 -10.02 4.79 7.06
CA VAL A 30 -8.69 4.17 6.95
C VAL A 30 -8.32 3.97 5.47
N ALA A 31 -9.26 3.46 4.66
CA ALA A 31 -9.07 3.29 3.22
C ALA A 31 -8.81 4.63 2.52
N ASP A 32 -9.61 5.65 2.80
CA ASP A 32 -9.49 7.00 2.24
C ASP A 32 -8.17 7.67 2.59
N SER A 33 -7.73 7.53 3.85
CA SER A 33 -6.44 8.07 4.29
C SER A 33 -5.30 7.41 3.54
N LYS A 34 -5.37 6.09 3.34
CA LYS A 34 -4.34 5.35 2.61
C LYS A 34 -4.37 5.64 1.10
N ALA A 35 -5.55 5.75 0.51
CA ALA A 35 -5.75 6.14 -0.88
C ALA A 35 -5.18 7.55 -1.14
N THR A 36 -5.41 8.49 -0.23
CA THR A 36 -4.85 9.86 -0.31
C THR A 36 -3.32 9.84 -0.35
N LEU A 37 -2.68 9.07 0.55
CA LEU A 37 -1.22 8.94 0.58
C LEU A 37 -0.65 8.35 -0.72
N ILE A 38 -1.34 7.36 -1.29
CA ILE A 38 -0.94 6.74 -2.56
C ILE A 38 -1.09 7.73 -3.72
N LEU A 39 -2.20 8.46 -3.78
CA LEU A 39 -2.45 9.47 -4.81
C LEU A 39 -1.43 10.62 -4.75
N ASP A 40 -1.04 11.04 -3.55
CA ASP A 40 0.04 12.02 -3.39
C ASP A 40 1.38 11.49 -3.92
N ALA A 41 1.70 10.23 -3.63
CA ALA A 41 2.91 9.60 -4.18
C ALA A 41 2.88 9.48 -5.71
N VAL A 42 1.73 9.09 -6.30
CA VAL A 42 1.54 9.08 -7.76
C VAL A 42 1.71 10.48 -8.34
N ARG A 43 1.12 11.49 -7.71
CA ARG A 43 1.26 12.89 -8.15
C ARG A 43 2.72 13.34 -8.15
N GLU A 44 3.51 12.95 -7.17
CA GLU A 44 4.94 13.32 -7.14
C GLU A 44 5.77 12.58 -8.20
N ILE A 45 5.38 11.35 -8.61
CA ILE A 45 5.97 10.68 -9.77
C ILE A 45 5.65 11.44 -11.06
N LEU A 46 4.39 11.84 -11.25
CA LEU A 46 3.93 12.57 -12.44
C LEU A 46 4.54 13.97 -12.61
N ARG A 47 5.21 14.50 -11.57
CA ARG A 47 5.87 15.82 -11.60
C ARG A 47 7.35 15.72 -11.97
N GLN A 48 7.87 14.52 -12.18
CA GLN A 48 9.26 14.30 -12.56
C GLN A 48 9.37 14.47 -14.08
N ASP A 49 9.76 15.67 -14.51
CA ASP A 49 9.95 16.01 -15.93
C ASP A 49 11.07 15.19 -16.61
N GLU A 50 11.87 14.46 -15.83
CA GLU A 50 13.01 13.66 -16.28
C GLU A 50 12.59 12.24 -16.72
N LEU A 51 11.43 11.76 -16.28
CA LEU A 51 10.94 10.42 -16.61
C LEU A 51 10.19 10.44 -17.94
N THR A 52 10.45 9.43 -18.77
CA THR A 52 9.59 9.12 -19.91
C THR A 52 8.23 8.61 -19.42
N ASP A 53 7.21 8.68 -20.30
CA ASP A 53 5.88 8.12 -20.01
C ASP A 53 5.95 6.65 -19.56
N PHE A 54 6.88 5.88 -20.11
CA PHE A 54 7.07 4.48 -19.75
C PHE A 54 7.66 4.32 -18.34
N GLU A 55 8.73 5.04 -18.02
CA GLU A 55 9.36 5.01 -16.69
C GLU A 55 8.40 5.51 -15.60
N MET A 56 7.57 6.52 -15.91
CA MET A 56 6.52 6.98 -15.00
C MET A 56 5.52 5.87 -14.65
N ILE A 57 5.07 5.12 -15.67
CA ILE A 57 4.12 4.02 -15.46
C ILE A 57 4.77 2.89 -14.66
N GLU A 58 6.02 2.53 -14.95
CA GLU A 58 6.76 1.51 -14.22
C GLU A 58 6.93 1.87 -12.73
N GLU A 59 7.21 3.14 -12.43
CA GLU A 59 7.31 3.63 -11.05
C GLU A 59 5.95 3.62 -10.31
N ILE A 60 4.85 3.97 -11.00
CA ILE A 60 3.50 3.91 -10.42
C ILE A 60 3.11 2.45 -10.12
N VAL A 61 3.39 1.53 -11.04
CA VAL A 61 3.12 0.10 -10.88
C VAL A 61 3.98 -0.47 -9.73
N SER A 62 5.25 -0.06 -9.63
CA SER A 62 6.14 -0.41 -8.51
C SER A 62 5.66 0.17 -7.17
N LEU A 63 5.09 1.38 -7.15
CA LEU A 63 4.44 1.97 -5.98
C LEU A 63 3.25 1.11 -5.52
N PHE A 64 2.38 0.68 -6.42
CA PHE A 64 1.25 -0.20 -6.09
C PHE A 64 1.71 -1.53 -5.49
N GLY A 65 2.76 -2.15 -6.06
CA GLY A 65 3.38 -3.34 -5.50
C GLY A 65 3.90 -3.13 -4.07
N ARG A 66 4.59 -2.02 -3.80
CA ARG A 66 5.05 -1.66 -2.44
C ARG A 66 3.90 -1.42 -1.46
N CYS A 67 2.74 -1.01 -1.96
CA CYS A 67 1.53 -0.77 -1.17
C CYS A 67 0.64 -2.01 -1.00
N ASN A 68 1.04 -3.18 -1.51
CA ASN A 68 0.22 -4.40 -1.59
C ASN A 68 -1.11 -4.19 -2.34
N ILE A 69 -1.11 -3.33 -3.37
CA ILE A 69 -2.23 -3.18 -4.28
C ILE A 69 -1.96 -4.09 -5.47
N ASP A 70 -2.86 -5.05 -5.70
CA ASP A 70 -2.77 -5.94 -6.85
C ASP A 70 -3.15 -5.18 -8.13
N CYS A 71 -2.16 -4.95 -8.98
CA CYS A 71 -2.30 -4.32 -10.29
C CYS A 71 -2.21 -5.32 -11.45
N GLY A 72 -2.32 -6.62 -11.16
CA GLY A 72 -2.27 -7.70 -12.15
C GLY A 72 -0.86 -8.22 -12.43
N ALA A 73 -0.78 -9.25 -13.28
CA ALA A 73 0.44 -10.03 -13.49
C ALA A 73 1.40 -9.48 -14.57
N CYS A 74 1.04 -8.39 -15.27
CA CYS A 74 1.87 -7.81 -16.33
C CYS A 74 2.71 -6.65 -15.78
N HIS A 75 3.62 -6.98 -14.86
CA HIS A 75 4.56 -6.01 -14.29
C HIS A 75 5.73 -5.69 -15.24
N ASP A 76 6.01 -6.59 -16.19
CA ASP A 76 7.09 -6.44 -17.16
C ASP A 76 6.50 -6.18 -18.55
N PHE A 77 6.63 -4.94 -19.03
CA PHE A 77 6.48 -4.63 -20.45
C PHE A 77 7.83 -4.89 -21.15
N GLY A 78 8.27 -6.15 -21.14
CA GLY A 78 9.46 -6.61 -21.85
C GLY A 78 9.26 -6.67 -23.36
#